data_AF-A0A0M3HWX4-F1
#
_entry.id   AF-A0A0M3HWX4-F1
#
_cell.length_a   1.000
_cell.length_b   1.000
_cell.length_c   1.000
_cell.angle_alpha   90.00
_cell.angle_beta   90.00
_cell.angle_gamma   90.00
#
_symmetry.space_group_name_H-M   'P 1'
#
loop_
_entity.id
_entity.type
_entity.pdbx_description
1 polymer ?
#
loop_
_entity_poly.entity_id
_entity_poly.type
_entity_poly.pdbx_seq_one_letter_code
_entity_poly.pdbx_strand_id
1 'polypeptide(L)'
;MAVKLEQPSTFAIFKYIAYDYSAGRWVEKDKSTIRVEIDGRTQTRYLDRWRRIELSVSAGGRASRQLETGMYFTRSNPGGEMDQLRKQPINEINENNFERLGWYRKDANGHFGVQNGKIKMQKIHLAKVENCKEQRSQSYLDVHHYVDRNDPENPERFALEDSVEHVYPWIRSAQVVDGSARQAIVVHSEGTNLEVVLQVHDGNMALSFIHDFSKLGDFSGTIIVDFKSNRYFNLTVYDATGIIHGLVKRTTDRSSIEDFSFTTYIDDTRSTNKTVIVPLPAMIGGGDRMICLRSDDERHEEGICRVVAFREEPLEINLLENSWKELEGHCPECNKISMNGFLTNLNPLNWASGVTSLSNFIMMVSDILVYLVVLLIVYFIITRCIFPLCKCVCKCGSCPSHSASCCVERSHKRRSKTTQYI
;
A
#
# COMPACT_ATOMS: atom_id res chain seq x y z
N MET A 1 6.41 8.36 -4.73
CA MET A 1 5.65 9.44 -5.37
C MET A 1 4.35 8.86 -5.90
N ALA A 2 3.22 9.47 -5.57
CA ALA A 2 1.91 9.08 -6.11
C ALA A 2 1.57 9.98 -7.31
N VAL A 3 0.99 9.39 -8.36
CA VAL A 3 0.59 10.08 -9.59
C VAL A 3 -0.79 9.61 -10.01
N LYS A 4 -1.63 10.54 -10.49
CA LYS A 4 -2.91 10.20 -11.13
C LYS A 4 -2.66 10.09 -12.63
N LEU A 5 -2.88 8.91 -13.19
CA LEU A 5 -2.79 8.69 -14.63
C LEU A 5 -4.16 8.91 -15.24
N GLU A 6 -4.21 9.78 -16.24
CA GLU A 6 -5.41 10.07 -17.02
C GLU A 6 -5.40 9.33 -18.36
N GLN A 7 -6.37 9.64 -19.23
CA GLN A 7 -6.45 9.03 -20.55
C GLN A 7 -5.16 9.32 -21.35
N PRO A 8 -4.52 8.30 -21.93
CA PRO A 8 -3.26 8.47 -22.64
C PRO A 8 -3.47 8.98 -24.08
N SER A 9 -2.36 9.47 -24.65
CA SER A 9 -2.19 9.59 -26.09
C SER A 9 -1.25 8.48 -26.58
N THR A 10 -1.61 7.81 -27.67
CA THR A 10 -0.93 6.64 -28.21
C THR A 10 -0.03 7.03 -29.39
N PHE A 11 1.21 6.57 -29.34
CA PHE A 11 2.20 6.83 -30.39
C PHE A 11 2.85 5.52 -30.85
N ALA A 12 2.95 5.36 -32.17
CA ALA A 12 3.78 4.34 -32.79
C ALA A 12 5.15 4.94 -33.12
N ILE A 13 6.22 4.19 -32.83
CA ILE A 13 7.60 4.60 -33.13
C ILE A 13 8.16 3.63 -34.16
N PHE A 14 8.38 4.14 -35.38
CA PHE A 14 8.98 3.38 -36.47
C PHE A 14 10.46 3.71 -36.55
N LYS A 15 11.29 2.67 -36.74
CA LYS A 15 12.72 2.81 -37.03
C LYS A 15 12.95 2.45 -38.48
N TYR A 16 13.19 3.45 -39.31
CA TYR A 16 13.55 3.26 -40.71
C TYR A 16 15.07 3.11 -40.83
N ILE A 17 15.52 2.10 -41.57
CA ILE A 17 16.93 1.87 -41.86
C ILE A 17 17.07 1.44 -43.32
N ALA A 18 17.95 2.11 -44.05
CA ALA A 18 18.31 1.74 -45.42
C ALA A 18 19.65 1.01 -45.42
N TYR A 19 19.70 -0.15 -46.05
CA TYR A 19 20.90 -0.96 -46.18
C TYR A 19 21.35 -1.07 -47.64
N ASP A 20 22.66 -1.17 -47.85
CA ASP A 20 23.31 -1.43 -49.12
C ASP A 20 24.23 -2.65 -48.97
N TYR A 21 24.21 -3.55 -49.95
CA TYR A 21 25.05 -4.75 -49.93
C TYR A 21 26.29 -4.51 -50.79
N SER A 22 27.42 -4.25 -50.15
CA SER A 22 28.69 -3.96 -50.83
C SER A 22 29.83 -4.75 -50.20
N ALA A 23 30.70 -5.32 -51.05
CA ALA A 23 31.85 -6.13 -50.62
C ALA A 23 31.49 -7.27 -49.64
N GLY A 24 30.38 -7.97 -49.89
CA GLY A 24 29.99 -9.15 -49.10
C GLY A 24 29.34 -8.84 -47.75
N ARG A 25 29.03 -7.56 -47.46
CA ARG A 25 28.44 -7.13 -46.19
C ARG A 25 27.32 -6.13 -46.37
N TRP A 26 26.36 -6.15 -45.45
CA TRP A 26 25.34 -5.12 -45.31
C TRP A 26 25.92 -3.87 -44.66
N VAL A 27 25.71 -2.72 -45.28
CA VAL A 27 26.17 -1.41 -44.81
C VAL A 27 24.95 -0.51 -44.63
N GLU A 28 24.76 0.01 -43.42
CA GLU A 28 23.73 1.01 -43.11
C GLU A 28 24.04 2.33 -43.83
N LYS A 29 23.11 2.82 -44.65
CA LYS A 29 23.23 4.07 -45.44
C LYS A 29 22.43 5.22 -44.84
N ASP A 30 21.24 4.92 -44.34
CA ASP A 30 20.36 5.90 -43.72
C ASP A 30 19.63 5.26 -42.55
N LYS A 31 19.28 6.09 -41.57
CA LYS A 31 18.59 5.68 -40.36
C LYS A 31 17.81 6.86 -39.81
N SER A 32 16.53 6.65 -39.56
CA SER A 32 15.65 7.65 -38.96
C SER A 32 14.67 6.98 -37.99
N THR A 33 14.20 7.76 -37.03
CA THR A 33 13.14 7.33 -36.09
C THR A 33 11.96 8.27 -36.26
N ILE A 34 10.80 7.69 -36.52
CA ILE A 34 9.59 8.40 -36.87
C ILE A 34 8.54 8.09 -35.82
N ARG A 35 8.10 9.12 -35.12
CA ARG A 35 7.01 9.04 -34.15
C ARG A 35 5.71 9.48 -34.81
N VAL A 36 4.71 8.62 -34.73
CA VAL A 36 3.40 8.83 -35.34
C VAL A 36 2.33 8.71 -34.26
N GLU A 37 1.45 9.70 -34.16
CA GLU A 37 0.27 9.64 -33.29
C GLU A 37 -0.81 8.80 -33.96
N ILE A 38 -1.40 7.84 -33.23
CA ILE A 38 -2.31 6.84 -33.82
C ILE A 38 -3.75 6.91 -33.28
N ASP A 39 -4.06 7.82 -32.35
CA ASP A 39 -5.42 7.99 -31.82
C ASP A 39 -6.37 8.73 -32.77
N GLY A 40 -5.84 9.27 -33.88
CA GLY A 40 -6.53 10.18 -34.78
C GLY A 40 -6.62 9.70 -36.22
N ARG A 41 -6.59 10.65 -37.15
CA ARG A 41 -6.59 10.39 -38.59
C ARG A 41 -5.25 9.83 -39.05
N THR A 42 -5.24 9.23 -40.24
CA THR A 42 -4.03 8.81 -40.95
C THR A 42 -2.97 9.91 -40.91
N GLN A 43 -1.80 9.55 -40.43
CA GLN A 43 -0.65 10.44 -40.36
C GLN A 43 0.36 10.06 -41.42
N THR A 44 0.89 11.06 -42.11
CA THR A 44 1.77 10.85 -43.24
C THR A 44 3.11 11.54 -43.03
N ARG A 45 4.23 10.83 -43.25
CA ARG A 45 5.60 11.31 -43.08
C ARG A 45 6.52 10.72 -44.13
N TYR A 46 7.52 11.49 -44.57
CA TYR A 46 8.59 10.96 -45.43
C TYR A 46 9.57 10.11 -44.63
N LEU A 47 9.95 8.96 -45.18
CA LEU A 47 10.89 8.00 -44.55
C LEU A 47 12.34 8.37 -44.79
N ASP A 48 12.65 8.69 -46.04
CA ASP A 48 14.01 8.86 -46.55
C ASP A 48 14.42 10.33 -46.58
N ARG A 49 15.74 10.57 -46.52
CA ARG A 49 16.30 11.93 -46.64
C ARG A 49 15.92 12.65 -47.93
N TRP A 50 15.68 11.91 -49.02
CA TRP A 50 15.32 12.48 -50.32
C TRP A 50 13.82 12.71 -50.49
N ARG A 51 13.00 12.39 -49.48
CA ARG A 51 11.55 12.55 -49.48
C ARG A 51 10.86 11.89 -50.68
N ARG A 52 11.36 10.72 -51.09
CA ARG A 52 10.79 9.94 -52.20
C ARG A 52 9.77 8.92 -51.71
N ILE A 53 9.94 8.42 -50.50
CA ILE A 53 9.10 7.38 -49.93
C ILE A 53 8.31 7.99 -48.78
N GLU A 54 7.00 7.98 -48.93
CA GLU A 54 6.05 8.50 -47.97
C GLU A 54 5.37 7.34 -47.24
N LEU A 55 5.43 7.37 -45.91
CA LEU A 55 4.77 6.45 -45.00
C LEU A 55 3.49 7.09 -44.48
N SER A 56 2.35 6.51 -44.83
CA SER A 56 1.06 6.81 -44.21
C SER A 56 0.69 5.68 -43.24
N VAL A 57 0.38 6.05 -42.00
CA VAL A 57 0.01 5.09 -40.94
C VAL A 57 -1.38 5.41 -40.44
N SER A 58 -2.23 4.39 -40.39
CA SER A 58 -3.56 4.40 -39.78
C SER A 58 -3.68 3.30 -38.73
N ALA A 59 -4.45 3.58 -37.67
CA ALA A 59 -4.89 2.55 -36.74
C ALA A 59 -6.39 2.29 -36.95
N GLY A 60 -6.79 1.01 -36.92
CA GLY A 60 -8.19 0.60 -37.02
C GLY A 60 -9.04 0.92 -35.78
N GLY A 61 -8.44 1.52 -34.74
CA GLY A 61 -9.08 1.84 -33.47
C GLY A 61 -8.06 2.21 -32.41
N ARG A 62 -8.51 2.25 -31.14
CA ARG A 62 -7.61 2.41 -29.98
C ARG A 62 -6.69 1.19 -29.84
N ALA A 63 -5.58 1.38 -29.15
CA ALA A 63 -4.72 0.26 -28.76
C ALA A 63 -5.52 -0.84 -28.06
N SER A 64 -5.13 -2.10 -28.28
CA SER A 64 -5.84 -3.29 -27.78
C SER A 64 -6.01 -3.33 -26.27
N ARG A 65 -5.05 -2.73 -25.55
CA ARG A 65 -5.06 -2.61 -24.09
C ARG A 65 -4.69 -1.19 -23.73
N GLN A 66 -5.16 -0.75 -22.56
CA GLN A 66 -4.86 0.56 -22.03
C GLN A 66 -4.74 0.43 -20.51
N LEU A 67 -3.77 1.13 -19.93
CA LEU A 67 -3.68 1.25 -18.49
C LEU A 67 -4.89 2.05 -17.99
N GLU A 68 -5.54 1.55 -16.95
CA GLU A 68 -6.75 2.18 -16.40
C GLU A 68 -6.43 3.54 -15.78
N THR A 69 -7.31 4.52 -16.02
CA THR A 69 -7.28 5.81 -15.33
C THR A 69 -7.40 5.59 -13.82
N GLY A 70 -6.49 6.19 -13.05
CA GLY A 70 -6.48 6.00 -11.61
C GLY A 70 -5.17 6.42 -10.96
N MET A 71 -5.06 6.10 -9.68
CA MET A 71 -3.87 6.43 -8.91
C MET A 71 -2.83 5.30 -8.98
N TYR A 72 -1.59 5.68 -9.25
CA TYR A 72 -0.43 4.82 -9.29
C TYR A 72 0.67 5.44 -8.44
N PHE A 73 1.72 4.68 -8.14
CA PHE A 73 2.86 5.21 -7.43
C PHE A 73 4.15 4.54 -7.89
N THR A 74 5.26 5.23 -7.64
CA THR A 74 6.62 4.76 -7.89
C THR A 74 7.52 5.17 -6.74
N ARG A 75 8.62 4.46 -6.51
CA ARG A 75 9.64 4.88 -5.55
C ARG A 75 10.31 6.16 -6.06
N SER A 76 10.30 7.20 -5.22
CA SER A 76 10.89 8.49 -5.61
C SER A 76 12.40 8.45 -5.40
N ASN A 77 13.15 8.64 -6.47
CA ASN A 77 14.60 8.85 -6.46
C ASN A 77 14.87 10.30 -6.90
N PRO A 78 14.95 11.27 -5.96
CA PRO A 78 15.06 12.71 -6.28
C PRO A 78 16.41 13.16 -6.89
N GLY A 79 17.12 12.28 -7.58
CA GLY A 79 18.37 12.58 -8.28
C GLY A 79 18.76 11.52 -9.33
N GLY A 80 17.82 10.67 -9.75
CA GLY A 80 18.07 9.59 -10.70
C GLY A 80 16.80 9.14 -11.43
N GLU A 81 16.92 8.04 -12.17
CA GLU A 81 15.80 7.42 -12.88
C GLU A 81 14.71 6.98 -11.89
N MET A 82 13.47 7.33 -12.21
CA MET A 82 12.32 6.96 -11.39
C MET A 82 12.05 5.46 -11.53
N ASP A 83 11.67 4.83 -10.44
CA ASP A 83 11.40 3.38 -10.43
C ASP A 83 10.13 3.04 -11.22
N GLN A 84 9.91 1.76 -11.48
CA GLN A 84 8.73 1.24 -12.17
C GLN A 84 7.43 1.61 -11.45
N LEU A 85 6.37 1.83 -12.22
CA LEU A 85 5.03 2.10 -11.68
C LEU A 85 4.44 0.88 -10.99
N ARG A 86 3.71 1.12 -9.90
CA ARG A 86 2.96 0.14 -9.10
C ARG A 86 1.51 0.60 -8.97
N LYS A 87 0.60 -0.36 -8.86
CA LYS A 87 -0.84 -0.13 -8.65
C LYS A 87 -1.24 -0.82 -7.36
N GLN A 88 -1.81 -0.07 -6.42
CA GLN A 88 -2.38 -0.55 -5.17
C GLN A 88 -3.41 0.50 -4.72
N PRO A 89 -4.44 0.17 -3.92
CA PRO A 89 -5.38 1.16 -3.41
C PRO A 89 -4.66 2.31 -2.69
N ILE A 90 -4.66 3.49 -3.32
CA ILE A 90 -4.00 4.70 -2.84
C ILE A 90 -4.96 5.88 -2.97
N ASN A 91 -4.93 6.78 -2.00
CA ASN A 91 -5.78 7.96 -1.97
C ASN A 91 -5.42 8.95 -3.07
N GLU A 92 -6.44 9.59 -3.64
CA GLU A 92 -6.25 10.83 -4.38
C GLU A 92 -5.79 11.99 -3.47
N ILE A 93 -5.36 13.09 -4.06
CA ILE A 93 -4.84 14.25 -3.31
C ILE A 93 -5.88 14.86 -2.34
N ASN A 94 -7.16 14.80 -2.70
CA ASN A 94 -8.28 15.30 -1.90
C ASN A 94 -8.91 14.22 -1.00
N GLU A 95 -8.55 12.95 -1.16
CA GLU A 95 -9.02 11.84 -0.35
C GLU A 95 -8.12 11.58 0.86
N ASN A 96 -8.70 11.00 1.92
CA ASN A 96 -7.97 10.64 3.13
C ASN A 96 -8.63 9.43 3.82
N ASN A 97 -8.67 8.29 3.12
CA ASN A 97 -9.08 6.99 3.64
C ASN A 97 -7.85 6.28 4.25
N PHE A 98 -7.96 5.81 5.49
CA PHE A 98 -6.87 5.16 6.21
C PHE A 98 -6.67 3.67 5.83
N GLU A 99 -7.60 3.07 5.09
CA GLU A 99 -7.47 1.72 4.55
C GLU A 99 -6.66 1.68 3.23
N ARG A 100 -6.41 2.86 2.63
CA ARG A 100 -5.67 3.03 1.37
C ARG A 100 -4.35 3.72 1.63
N LEU A 101 -3.34 3.49 0.78
CA LEU A 101 -2.07 4.21 0.84
C LEU A 101 -2.24 5.73 0.75
N GLY A 102 -1.23 6.48 1.22
CA GLY A 102 -1.12 7.91 0.97
C GLY A 102 -1.78 8.82 2.02
N TRP A 103 -2.21 8.30 3.18
CA TRP A 103 -2.64 9.12 4.32
C TRP A 103 -1.46 9.75 5.10
N TYR A 104 -0.26 9.15 5.00
CA TYR A 104 1.00 9.69 5.53
C TYR A 104 1.78 10.39 4.41
N ARG A 105 1.83 11.73 4.44
CA ARG A 105 2.30 12.55 3.32
C ARG A 105 3.50 13.39 3.70
N LYS A 106 4.40 13.59 2.73
CA LYS A 106 5.54 14.50 2.82
C LYS A 106 5.10 15.91 2.47
N ASP A 107 5.42 16.89 3.31
CA ASP A 107 5.21 18.31 3.04
C ASP A 107 6.34 18.89 2.15
N ALA A 108 6.21 20.17 1.78
CA ALA A 108 7.20 20.87 0.95
C ALA A 108 8.56 21.03 1.65
N ASN A 109 8.58 21.02 2.99
CA ASN A 109 9.80 21.12 3.80
C ASN A 109 10.47 19.76 4.00
N GLY A 110 9.83 18.69 3.53
CA GLY A 110 10.30 17.32 3.60
C GLY A 110 9.92 16.56 4.87
N HIS A 111 9.09 17.14 5.74
CA HIS A 111 8.54 16.46 6.91
C HIS A 111 7.35 15.60 6.54
N PHE A 112 7.24 14.44 7.14
CA PHE A 112 6.10 13.56 6.95
C PHE A 112 5.08 13.74 8.08
N GLY A 113 3.80 13.79 7.70
CA GLY A 113 2.70 13.93 8.66
C GLY A 113 1.45 13.21 8.19
N VAL A 114 0.61 12.85 9.15
CA VAL A 114 -0.73 12.29 8.87
C VAL A 114 -1.64 13.41 8.40
N GLN A 115 -2.22 13.26 7.21
CA GLN A 115 -3.13 14.25 6.66
C GLN A 115 -4.35 14.42 7.59
N ASN A 116 -4.63 15.66 7.99
CA ASN A 116 -5.67 15.98 8.98
C ASN A 116 -5.56 15.19 10.31
N GLY A 117 -4.33 14.81 10.69
CA GLY A 117 -4.08 13.97 11.87
C GLY A 117 -4.69 14.50 13.16
N LYS A 118 -4.67 15.83 13.39
CA LYS A 118 -5.26 16.44 14.61
C LYS A 118 -6.73 16.09 14.84
N ILE A 119 -7.50 15.91 13.76
CA ILE A 119 -8.95 15.61 13.84
C ILE A 119 -9.19 14.11 13.70
N LYS A 120 -8.41 13.44 12.83
CA LYS A 120 -8.64 12.04 12.49
C LYS A 120 -8.03 11.06 13.48
N MET A 121 -6.96 11.42 14.20
CA MET A 121 -6.28 10.50 15.12
C MET A 121 -7.21 9.96 16.21
N GLN A 122 -8.11 10.79 16.72
CA GLN A 122 -9.10 10.39 17.73
C GLN A 122 -10.11 9.33 17.23
N LYS A 123 -10.24 9.17 15.91
CA LYS A 123 -11.16 8.20 15.30
C LYS A 123 -10.48 6.87 14.97
N ILE A 124 -9.21 6.92 14.61
CA ILE A 124 -8.43 5.74 14.17
C ILE A 124 -7.62 5.12 15.31
N HIS A 125 -7.27 5.90 16.34
CA HIS A 125 -6.55 5.38 17.50
C HIS A 125 -7.56 5.02 18.59
N LEU A 126 -7.72 3.72 18.80
CA LEU A 126 -8.56 3.18 19.84
C LEU A 126 -7.66 2.70 20.97
N ALA A 127 -7.88 3.24 22.17
CA ALA A 127 -7.19 2.81 23.37
C ALA A 127 -8.22 2.35 24.41
N LYS A 128 -7.96 1.19 25.02
CA LYS A 128 -8.79 0.61 26.07
C LYS A 128 -7.93 0.39 27.30
N VAL A 129 -8.30 0.99 28.43
CA VAL A 129 -7.58 0.79 29.69
C VAL A 129 -7.93 -0.59 30.23
N GLU A 130 -6.92 -1.42 30.52
CA GLU A 130 -7.10 -2.71 31.19
C GLU A 130 -6.94 -2.55 32.70
N ASN A 131 -5.83 -1.94 33.13
CA ASN A 131 -5.54 -1.71 34.53
C ASN A 131 -4.88 -0.34 34.71
N CYS A 132 -5.63 0.62 35.26
CA CYS A 132 -5.14 1.98 35.50
C CYS A 132 -4.04 2.04 36.57
N LYS A 133 -4.09 1.14 37.57
CA LYS A 133 -3.08 1.10 38.64
C LYS A 133 -1.73 0.64 38.10
N GLU A 134 -1.76 -0.36 37.23
CA GLU A 134 -0.59 -0.93 36.55
C GLU A 134 -0.25 -0.19 35.24
N GLN A 135 -1.03 0.84 34.87
CA GLN A 135 -0.88 1.57 33.60
C GLN A 135 -0.89 0.65 32.36
N ARG A 136 -1.65 -0.45 32.43
CA ARG A 136 -1.87 -1.36 31.31
C ARG A 136 -3.03 -0.89 30.46
N SER A 137 -2.79 -0.73 29.18
CA SER A 137 -3.82 -0.39 28.20
C SER A 137 -3.64 -1.20 26.93
N GLN A 138 -4.73 -1.55 26.27
CA GLN A 138 -4.68 -2.04 24.91
C GLN A 138 -4.76 -0.86 23.95
N SER A 139 -3.95 -0.88 22.91
CA SER A 139 -3.98 0.10 21.83
C SER A 139 -4.15 -0.60 20.50
N TYR A 140 -5.01 -0.02 19.67
CA TYR A 140 -5.34 -0.49 18.35
C TYR A 140 -5.40 0.72 17.42
N LEU A 141 -4.76 0.58 16.26
CA LEU A 141 -4.77 1.60 15.23
C LEU A 141 -5.53 1.05 14.02
N ASP A 142 -6.71 1.61 13.77
CA ASP A 142 -7.63 1.22 12.71
C ASP A 142 -7.23 1.81 11.37
N VAL A 143 -6.04 1.44 10.89
CA VAL A 143 -5.47 1.91 9.62
C VAL A 143 -4.73 0.77 8.94
N HIS A 144 -4.60 0.84 7.61
CA HIS A 144 -3.76 -0.07 6.84
C HIS A 144 -2.46 0.62 6.41
N HIS A 145 -1.50 -0.19 5.95
CA HIS A 145 -0.26 0.27 5.34
C HIS A 145 0.67 1.05 6.28
N TYR A 146 0.87 0.53 7.50
CA TYR A 146 1.85 1.07 8.45
C TYR A 146 2.77 -0.03 8.98
N VAL A 147 3.96 0.38 9.42
CA VAL A 147 4.93 -0.51 10.05
C VAL A 147 5.04 -0.14 11.51
N ASP A 148 4.92 -1.14 12.39
CA ASP A 148 5.22 -0.99 13.81
C ASP A 148 6.67 -1.42 14.08
N ARG A 149 7.46 -0.51 14.66
CA ARG A 149 8.88 -0.75 14.91
C ARG A 149 9.13 -1.73 16.07
N ASN A 150 8.17 -1.87 16.96
CA ASN A 150 8.30 -2.69 18.17
C ASN A 150 7.79 -4.12 17.99
N ASP A 151 7.24 -4.45 16.81
CA ASP A 151 6.73 -5.77 16.45
C ASP A 151 7.38 -6.24 15.14
N PRO A 152 8.66 -6.63 15.19
CA PRO A 152 9.42 -7.03 14.01
C PRO A 152 8.98 -8.38 13.42
N GLU A 153 8.20 -9.18 14.17
CA GLU A 153 7.68 -10.47 13.72
C GLU A 153 6.41 -10.36 12.87
N ASN A 154 5.78 -9.18 12.83
CA ASN A 154 4.56 -8.94 12.05
C ASN A 154 4.72 -7.82 10.99
N PRO A 155 5.59 -8.00 9.98
CA PRO A 155 5.74 -7.07 8.85
C PRO A 155 4.50 -7.02 7.94
N GLU A 156 3.49 -7.85 8.19
CA GLU A 156 2.30 -8.06 7.35
C GLU A 156 1.43 -6.82 7.14
N ARG A 157 1.63 -5.74 7.89
CA ARG A 157 0.81 -4.51 7.80
C ARG A 157 1.21 -3.55 6.68
N PHE A 158 2.32 -3.80 5.99
CA PHE A 158 2.76 -3.04 4.81
C PHE A 158 3.47 -3.92 3.78
N ALA A 159 2.69 -4.60 2.93
CA ALA A 159 3.20 -5.25 1.72
C ALA A 159 2.95 -4.35 0.51
N LEU A 160 4.02 -4.10 -0.27
CA LEU A 160 3.92 -3.39 -1.53
C LEU A 160 3.63 -4.39 -2.65
N GLU A 161 2.61 -4.11 -3.45
CA GLU A 161 2.37 -4.87 -4.68
C GLU A 161 3.52 -4.69 -5.67
N ASP A 162 3.71 -5.69 -6.52
CA ASP A 162 4.72 -5.69 -7.59
C ASP A 162 4.49 -4.58 -8.63
N SER A 163 5.50 -4.34 -9.47
CA SER A 163 5.37 -3.37 -10.55
C SER A 163 4.34 -3.82 -11.58
N VAL A 164 3.68 -2.84 -12.20
CA VAL A 164 2.65 -3.12 -13.22
C VAL A 164 3.20 -3.93 -14.39
N GLU A 165 4.50 -3.85 -14.64
CA GLU A 165 5.23 -4.63 -15.65
C GLU A 165 5.30 -6.13 -15.31
N HIS A 166 5.44 -6.48 -14.02
CA HIS A 166 5.43 -7.86 -13.55
C HIS A 166 4.00 -8.41 -13.46
N VAL A 167 3.05 -7.57 -13.06
CA VAL A 167 1.64 -7.96 -12.88
C VAL A 167 0.91 -8.14 -14.21
N TYR A 168 1.24 -7.31 -15.21
CA TYR A 168 0.54 -7.29 -16.49
C TYR A 168 1.49 -7.64 -17.66
N PRO A 169 1.41 -8.86 -18.23
CA PRO A 169 2.32 -9.32 -19.28
C PRO A 169 2.34 -8.46 -20.55
N TRP A 170 1.28 -7.69 -20.79
CA TRP A 170 1.17 -6.80 -21.95
C TRP A 170 1.97 -5.49 -21.80
N ILE A 171 2.47 -5.21 -20.59
CA ILE A 171 3.28 -4.03 -20.30
C ILE A 171 4.75 -4.43 -20.31
N ARG A 172 5.52 -3.86 -21.24
CA ARG A 172 6.98 -4.04 -21.28
C ARG A 172 7.68 -3.12 -20.27
N SER A 173 7.24 -1.87 -20.20
CA SER A 173 7.75 -0.91 -19.21
C SER A 173 6.71 0.16 -18.92
N ALA A 174 6.65 0.65 -17.68
CA ALA A 174 5.75 1.71 -17.27
C ALA A 174 6.44 2.61 -16.25
N GLN A 175 6.87 3.79 -16.69
CA GLN A 175 7.70 4.68 -15.90
C GLN A 175 7.27 6.14 -16.04
N VAL A 176 7.49 6.93 -14.99
CA VAL A 176 7.28 8.37 -15.01
C VAL A 176 8.50 9.04 -15.63
N VAL A 177 8.29 9.87 -16.64
CA VAL A 177 9.38 10.55 -17.35
C VAL A 177 10.06 11.56 -16.44
N ASP A 178 11.37 11.39 -16.29
CA ASP A 178 12.37 12.25 -15.63
C ASP A 178 11.84 13.50 -14.94
N GLY A 179 11.99 13.58 -13.61
CA GLY A 179 12.03 14.76 -12.73
C GLY A 179 10.82 15.73 -12.72
N SER A 180 10.17 15.93 -13.85
CA SER A 180 9.03 16.79 -14.10
C SER A 180 7.73 16.20 -13.59
N ALA A 181 7.65 14.86 -13.51
CA ALA A 181 6.49 14.08 -13.11
C ALA A 181 5.18 14.46 -13.84
N ARG A 182 5.28 14.96 -15.08
CA ARG A 182 4.14 15.40 -15.87
C ARG A 182 3.55 14.31 -16.75
N GLN A 183 4.36 13.32 -17.12
CA GLN A 183 4.00 12.28 -18.07
C GLN A 183 4.51 10.93 -17.57
N ALA A 184 3.72 9.90 -17.79
CA ALA A 184 4.17 8.52 -17.67
C ALA A 184 4.14 7.89 -19.06
N ILE A 185 5.18 7.13 -19.39
CA ILE A 185 5.27 6.38 -20.64
C ILE A 185 5.03 4.91 -20.30
N VAL A 186 4.04 4.33 -20.97
CA VAL A 186 3.76 2.89 -20.94
C VAL A 186 4.15 2.33 -22.31
N VAL A 187 5.12 1.42 -22.32
CA VAL A 187 5.55 0.69 -23.50
C VAL A 187 4.86 -0.66 -23.49
N HIS A 188 4.15 -0.96 -24.56
CA HIS A 188 3.45 -2.22 -24.70
C HIS A 188 4.42 -3.31 -25.16
N SER A 189 4.30 -4.51 -24.60
CA SER A 189 4.99 -5.71 -25.12
C SER A 189 4.25 -6.28 -26.34
N GLU A 190 2.92 -6.10 -26.38
CA GLU A 190 2.05 -6.60 -27.44
C GLU A 190 1.08 -5.50 -27.92
N GLY A 191 0.80 -5.49 -29.22
CA GLY A 191 -0.12 -4.54 -29.84
C GLY A 191 -0.78 -5.11 -31.09
N THR A 192 -1.89 -4.52 -31.50
CA THR A 192 -2.54 -4.84 -32.77
C THR A 192 -1.77 -4.23 -33.94
N ASN A 193 -1.86 -4.87 -35.10
CA ASN A 193 -1.24 -4.36 -36.32
C ASN A 193 -1.76 -2.97 -36.68
N LEU A 194 -0.86 -2.18 -37.27
CA LEU A 194 -1.18 -0.89 -37.87
C LEU A 194 -1.30 -1.06 -39.38
N GLU A 195 -2.18 -0.28 -39.99
CA GLU A 195 -2.26 -0.19 -41.43
C GLU A 195 -1.16 0.76 -41.92
N VAL A 196 -0.36 0.28 -42.86
CA VAL A 196 0.79 1.00 -43.40
C VAL A 196 0.64 1.07 -44.91
N VAL A 197 0.64 2.30 -45.43
CA VAL A 197 0.62 2.57 -46.88
C VAL A 197 1.92 3.29 -47.24
N LEU A 198 2.67 2.70 -48.17
CA LEU A 198 3.88 3.28 -48.73
C LEU A 198 3.57 3.87 -50.10
N GLN A 199 3.87 5.15 -50.28
CA GLN A 199 3.73 5.86 -51.56
C GLN A 199 5.10 6.32 -52.05
N VAL A 200 5.41 6.06 -53.32
CA VAL A 200 6.66 6.46 -53.96
C VAL A 200 6.38 7.61 -54.90
N HIS A 201 7.02 8.76 -54.66
CA HIS A 201 6.88 9.99 -55.44
C HIS A 201 7.93 10.07 -56.55
N ASP A 202 8.15 8.96 -57.25
CA ASP A 202 9.02 8.87 -58.42
C ASP A 202 8.38 7.94 -59.46
N GLY A 203 7.98 8.52 -60.60
CA GLY A 203 7.19 7.82 -61.63
C GLY A 203 7.93 6.69 -62.34
N ASN A 204 9.25 6.59 -62.17
CA ASN A 204 10.08 5.56 -62.79
C ASN A 204 10.49 4.44 -61.81
N MET A 205 9.99 4.45 -60.58
CA MET A 205 10.37 3.49 -59.55
C MET A 205 9.23 2.50 -59.26
N ALA A 206 9.59 1.22 -59.14
CA ALA A 206 8.70 0.17 -58.67
C ALA A 206 9.08 -0.22 -57.24
N LEU A 207 8.08 -0.45 -56.39
CA LEU A 207 8.27 -0.96 -55.04
C LEU A 207 8.09 -2.48 -55.05
N SER A 208 9.03 -3.21 -54.45
CA SER A 208 8.92 -4.65 -54.26
C SER A 208 9.17 -4.98 -52.79
N PHE A 209 8.31 -5.83 -52.23
CA PHE A 209 8.42 -6.30 -50.85
C PHE A 209 9.11 -7.65 -50.83
N ILE A 210 10.07 -7.78 -49.93
CA ILE A 210 10.86 -8.99 -49.73
C ILE A 210 10.70 -9.36 -48.25
N HIS A 211 10.57 -10.65 -47.97
CA HIS A 211 10.59 -11.19 -46.62
C HIS A 211 11.71 -12.22 -46.51
N ASP A 212 12.27 -12.35 -45.31
CA ASP A 212 13.23 -13.41 -45.00
C ASP A 212 12.51 -14.74 -44.80
N PHE A 213 13.28 -15.82 -44.80
CA PHE A 213 12.77 -17.16 -44.48
C PHE A 213 12.53 -17.29 -42.97
N SER A 214 11.58 -18.13 -42.62
CA SER A 214 11.26 -18.53 -41.25
C SER A 214 11.86 -19.90 -40.96
N LYS A 215 12.34 -20.09 -39.74
CA LYS A 215 12.93 -21.35 -39.29
C LYS A 215 12.61 -21.59 -37.83
N LEU A 216 12.43 -22.85 -37.46
CA LEU A 216 12.25 -23.30 -36.08
C LEU A 216 13.06 -24.58 -35.85
N GLY A 217 13.97 -24.58 -34.87
CA GLY A 217 14.73 -25.78 -34.51
C GLY A 217 13.96 -26.71 -33.55
N ASP A 218 13.53 -26.18 -32.40
CA ASP A 218 12.68 -26.88 -31.42
C ASP A 218 11.99 -25.85 -30.53
N PHE A 219 11.10 -26.29 -29.64
CA PHE A 219 10.54 -25.44 -28.60
C PHE A 219 10.26 -26.18 -27.30
N SER A 220 10.17 -25.40 -26.24
CA SER A 220 9.71 -25.86 -24.92
C SER A 220 8.81 -24.80 -24.30
N GLY A 221 7.99 -25.18 -23.34
CA GLY A 221 7.19 -24.21 -22.61
C GLY A 221 6.24 -24.83 -21.62
N THR A 222 5.47 -23.98 -20.96
CA THR A 222 4.44 -24.37 -19.99
C THR A 222 3.23 -23.45 -20.13
N ILE A 223 2.03 -24.02 -20.04
CA ILE A 223 0.80 -23.22 -19.91
C ILE A 223 0.67 -22.84 -18.44
N ILE A 224 0.53 -21.55 -18.17
CA ILE A 224 0.48 -21.00 -16.83
C ILE A 224 -0.82 -20.20 -16.65
N VAL A 225 -1.50 -20.45 -15.55
CA VAL A 225 -2.47 -19.54 -14.94
C VAL A 225 -1.82 -19.00 -13.68
N ASP A 226 -1.47 -17.72 -13.69
CA ASP A 226 -0.77 -17.10 -12.55
C ASP A 226 -1.74 -16.70 -11.41
N PHE A 227 -1.17 -16.31 -10.28
CA PHE A 227 -1.89 -15.82 -9.09
C PHE A 227 -2.79 -14.58 -9.33
N LYS A 228 -2.72 -13.96 -10.50
CA LYS A 228 -3.61 -12.86 -10.95
C LYS A 228 -4.61 -13.29 -12.01
N SER A 229 -4.73 -14.59 -12.26
CA SER A 229 -5.61 -15.19 -13.28
C SER A 229 -5.25 -14.82 -14.72
N ASN A 230 -4.02 -14.35 -15.00
CA ASN A 230 -3.55 -14.26 -16.36
C ASN A 230 -3.27 -15.66 -16.89
N ARG A 231 -3.79 -15.97 -18.08
CA ARG A 231 -3.58 -17.24 -18.75
C ARG A 231 -2.71 -17.06 -19.99
N TYR A 232 -1.57 -17.72 -20.01
CA TYR A 232 -0.63 -17.62 -21.11
C TYR A 232 0.21 -18.89 -21.27
N PHE A 233 0.76 -19.06 -22.47
CA PHE A 233 1.77 -20.05 -22.77
C PHE A 233 3.14 -19.37 -22.72
N ASN A 234 3.95 -19.77 -21.74
CA ASN A 234 5.34 -19.34 -21.64
C ASN A 234 6.18 -20.19 -22.61
N LEU A 235 6.37 -19.67 -23.81
CA LEU A 235 7.01 -20.36 -24.92
C LEU A 235 8.48 -19.95 -25.02
N THR A 236 9.38 -20.93 -25.04
CA THR A 236 10.78 -20.72 -25.43
C THR A 236 11.06 -21.47 -26.72
N VAL A 237 11.39 -20.72 -27.77
CA VAL A 237 11.79 -21.27 -29.07
C VAL A 237 13.32 -21.36 -29.16
N TYR A 238 13.81 -22.38 -29.86
CA TYR A 238 15.23 -22.65 -30.07
C TYR A 238 15.59 -22.60 -31.54
N ASP A 239 16.74 -21.97 -31.86
CA ASP A 239 17.25 -21.83 -33.23
C ASP A 239 16.17 -21.30 -34.21
N ALA A 240 15.46 -20.27 -33.77
CA ALA A 240 14.25 -19.78 -34.44
C ALA A 240 14.43 -18.37 -35.03
N THR A 241 13.78 -18.09 -36.16
CA THR A 241 13.73 -16.78 -36.83
C THR A 241 12.44 -16.64 -37.64
N GLY A 242 11.94 -15.42 -37.80
CA GLY A 242 10.80 -15.13 -38.66
C GLY A 242 9.44 -15.43 -38.03
N ILE A 243 8.52 -15.97 -38.83
CA ILE A 243 7.11 -16.18 -38.50
C ILE A 243 6.91 -17.63 -38.06
N ILE A 244 6.29 -17.83 -36.89
CA ILE A 244 6.02 -19.14 -36.32
C ILE A 244 4.53 -19.25 -36.02
N HIS A 245 3.90 -20.28 -36.56
CA HIS A 245 2.51 -20.60 -36.30
C HIS A 245 2.40 -21.68 -35.23
N GLY A 246 1.49 -21.48 -34.28
CA GLY A 246 1.20 -22.43 -33.22
C GLY A 246 -0.25 -22.91 -33.25
N LEU A 247 -0.44 -24.20 -33.02
CA LEU A 247 -1.73 -24.86 -32.90
C LEU A 247 -1.83 -25.52 -31.52
N VAL A 248 -2.85 -25.16 -30.77
CA VAL A 248 -3.15 -25.72 -29.45
C VAL A 248 -4.25 -26.76 -29.61
N LYS A 249 -3.90 -28.01 -29.31
CA LYS A 249 -4.81 -29.14 -29.39
C LYS A 249 -5.66 -29.27 -28.13
N ARG A 250 -6.80 -29.95 -28.26
CA ARG A 250 -7.72 -30.18 -27.13
C ARG A 250 -7.15 -31.15 -26.10
N THR A 251 -6.51 -32.21 -26.54
CA THR A 251 -5.91 -33.24 -25.68
C THR A 251 -4.41 -33.33 -25.91
N THR A 252 -3.76 -34.30 -25.25
CA THR A 252 -2.36 -34.67 -25.49
C THR A 252 -2.17 -35.46 -26.79
N ASP A 253 -3.23 -35.80 -27.51
CA ASP A 253 -3.15 -36.56 -28.76
C ASP A 253 -2.94 -35.62 -29.96
N ARG A 254 -2.01 -35.98 -30.85
CA ARG A 254 -1.67 -35.20 -32.05
C ARG A 254 -2.83 -35.04 -33.03
N SER A 255 -3.70 -36.05 -33.12
CA SER A 255 -4.88 -36.06 -33.99
C SER A 255 -6.12 -35.41 -33.36
N SER A 256 -6.00 -34.87 -32.15
CA SER A 256 -7.14 -34.21 -31.51
C SER A 256 -7.49 -32.88 -32.19
N ILE A 257 -8.71 -32.41 -31.92
CA ILE A 257 -9.26 -31.18 -32.48
C ILE A 257 -8.43 -29.98 -31.98
N GLU A 258 -8.28 -28.98 -32.85
CA GLU A 258 -7.65 -27.71 -32.53
C GLU A 258 -8.63 -26.80 -31.79
N ASP A 259 -8.26 -26.37 -30.59
CA ASP A 259 -9.07 -25.43 -29.81
C ASP A 259 -8.65 -23.97 -30.04
N PHE A 260 -7.38 -23.73 -30.37
CA PHE A 260 -6.84 -22.38 -30.57
C PHE A 260 -5.63 -22.39 -31.51
N SER A 261 -5.46 -21.32 -32.29
CA SER A 261 -4.28 -21.09 -33.12
C SER A 261 -3.72 -19.69 -32.88
N PHE A 262 -2.40 -19.55 -32.95
CA PHE A 262 -1.70 -18.29 -32.77
C PHE A 262 -0.54 -18.17 -33.75
N THR A 263 -0.06 -16.95 -33.94
CA THR A 263 1.16 -16.66 -34.70
C THR A 263 2.06 -15.77 -33.86
N THR A 264 3.34 -16.10 -33.79
CA THR A 264 4.35 -15.32 -33.09
C THR A 264 5.49 -14.96 -34.03
N TYR A 265 6.18 -13.88 -33.72
CA TYR A 265 7.21 -13.27 -34.57
C TYR A 265 8.52 -13.18 -33.81
N ILE A 266 9.59 -13.73 -34.39
CA ILE A 266 10.96 -13.60 -33.92
C ILE A 266 11.66 -12.56 -34.81
N ASP A 267 11.94 -11.41 -34.23
CA ASP A 267 12.49 -10.22 -34.89
C ASP A 267 13.99 -10.28 -35.16
N ASP A 268 14.69 -11.28 -34.58
CA ASP A 268 16.11 -11.49 -34.82
C ASP A 268 16.35 -12.04 -36.23
N THR A 269 17.18 -11.34 -37.01
CA THR A 269 17.61 -11.78 -38.36
C THR A 269 18.44 -13.08 -38.38
N ARG A 270 19.02 -13.44 -37.24
CA ARG A 270 19.75 -14.70 -37.07
C ARG A 270 18.93 -15.59 -36.17
N SER A 271 19.02 -16.90 -36.38
CA SER A 271 18.39 -17.86 -35.50
C SER A 271 18.87 -17.68 -34.06
N THR A 272 17.93 -17.41 -33.16
CA THR A 272 18.18 -17.19 -31.73
C THR A 272 17.28 -18.07 -30.88
N ASN A 273 17.66 -18.17 -29.60
CA ASN A 273 16.79 -18.74 -28.57
C ASN A 273 16.07 -17.57 -27.91
N LYS A 274 14.74 -17.60 -27.92
CA LYS A 274 13.92 -16.50 -27.40
C LYS A 274 12.72 -17.03 -26.64
N THR A 275 12.42 -16.38 -25.52
CA THR A 275 11.21 -16.63 -24.75
C THR A 275 10.16 -15.59 -25.09
N VAL A 276 8.95 -16.04 -25.39
CA VAL A 276 7.79 -15.25 -25.77
C VAL A 276 6.60 -15.70 -24.94
N ILE A 277 5.81 -14.74 -24.49
CA ILE A 277 4.54 -15.01 -23.80
C ILE A 277 3.45 -14.99 -24.86
N VAL A 278 2.64 -16.05 -24.92
CA VAL A 278 1.50 -16.13 -25.84
C VAL A 278 0.21 -16.14 -25.02
N PRO A 279 -0.65 -15.12 -25.08
CA PRO A 279 -1.89 -15.10 -24.34
C PRO A 279 -2.85 -16.20 -24.84
N LEU A 280 -3.49 -16.91 -23.91
CA LEU A 280 -4.39 -18.02 -24.24
C LEU A 280 -5.84 -17.71 -23.82
N PRO A 281 -6.85 -18.15 -24.59
CA PRO A 281 -8.25 -17.93 -24.25
C PRO A 281 -8.71 -18.83 -23.09
N ALA A 282 -9.81 -18.41 -22.44
CA ALA A 282 -10.39 -19.09 -21.27
C ALA A 282 -10.87 -20.54 -21.52
N MET A 283 -11.04 -20.93 -22.79
CA MET A 283 -11.36 -22.32 -23.18
C MET A 283 -10.19 -23.30 -22.99
N ILE A 284 -8.95 -22.80 -22.95
CA ILE A 284 -7.75 -23.63 -22.76
C ILE A 284 -7.48 -23.84 -21.27
N GLY A 285 -8.23 -24.72 -20.63
CA GLY A 285 -8.06 -25.05 -19.19
C GLY A 285 -7.97 -26.55 -18.94
N GLY A 286 -7.56 -26.92 -17.72
CA GLY A 286 -7.79 -28.26 -17.18
C GLY A 286 -6.86 -29.36 -17.68
N GLY A 287 -5.55 -29.20 -17.51
CA GLY A 287 -4.55 -30.26 -17.71
C GLY A 287 -3.66 -30.09 -18.94
N ASP A 288 -2.71 -31.01 -19.09
CA ASP A 288 -1.67 -30.97 -20.12
C ASP A 288 -2.25 -31.07 -21.53
N ARG A 289 -1.65 -30.37 -22.48
CA ARG A 289 -2.13 -30.29 -23.87
C ARG A 289 -1.01 -30.44 -24.87
N MET A 290 -1.34 -30.96 -26.05
CA MET A 290 -0.39 -30.95 -27.16
C MET A 290 -0.38 -29.58 -27.85
N ILE A 291 0.80 -29.01 -28.04
CA ILE A 291 1.02 -27.83 -28.86
C ILE A 291 1.91 -28.24 -30.03
N CYS A 292 1.56 -27.80 -31.23
CA CYS A 292 2.37 -27.98 -32.42
C CYS A 292 2.79 -26.63 -32.97
N LEU A 293 4.08 -26.44 -33.19
CA LEU A 293 4.64 -25.25 -33.82
C LEU A 293 5.20 -25.58 -35.19
N ARG A 294 5.12 -24.61 -36.11
CA ARG A 294 5.71 -24.69 -37.44
C ARG A 294 6.22 -23.32 -37.86
N SER A 295 7.28 -23.30 -38.65
CA SER A 295 7.64 -22.08 -39.39
C SER A 295 6.68 -21.86 -40.58
N ASP A 296 6.61 -20.62 -41.08
CA ASP A 296 5.74 -20.26 -42.22
C ASP A 296 6.13 -20.99 -43.53
N ASP A 297 7.43 -21.23 -43.74
CA ASP A 297 7.96 -21.88 -44.94
C ASP A 297 7.85 -23.42 -44.93
N GLU A 298 7.56 -24.02 -43.77
CA GLU A 298 7.46 -25.47 -43.61
C GLU A 298 6.08 -26.03 -43.99
N ARG A 299 6.06 -27.26 -44.50
CA ARG A 299 4.79 -27.95 -44.81
C ARG A 299 4.05 -28.30 -43.52
N HIS A 300 2.72 -28.31 -43.57
CA HIS A 300 1.85 -28.58 -42.43
C HIS A 300 2.16 -29.90 -41.67
N GLU A 301 2.73 -30.90 -42.35
CA GLU A 301 3.02 -32.21 -41.77
C GLU A 301 4.31 -32.26 -40.93
N GLU A 302 5.21 -31.28 -41.10
CA GLU A 302 6.55 -31.22 -40.52
C GLU A 302 6.60 -30.45 -39.19
N GLY A 303 5.45 -29.98 -38.69
CA GLY A 303 5.38 -29.25 -37.42
C GLY A 303 5.90 -30.05 -36.22
N ILE A 304 6.66 -29.38 -35.37
CA ILE A 304 7.19 -29.93 -34.12
C ILE A 304 6.05 -29.92 -33.10
N CYS A 305 5.72 -31.07 -32.51
CA CYS A 305 4.66 -31.20 -31.52
C CYS A 305 5.22 -31.67 -30.17
N ARG A 306 4.81 -31.00 -29.08
CA ARG A 306 5.20 -31.34 -27.71
C ARG A 306 3.96 -31.37 -26.81
N VAL A 307 3.98 -32.28 -25.84
CA VAL A 307 3.03 -32.22 -24.72
C VAL A 307 3.53 -31.16 -23.75
N VAL A 308 2.69 -30.18 -23.47
CA VAL A 308 3.00 -29.01 -22.65
C VAL A 308 2.23 -29.11 -21.35
N ALA A 309 2.96 -28.97 -20.24
CA ALA A 309 2.39 -29.07 -18.90
C ALA A 309 1.51 -27.85 -18.59
N PHE A 310 0.39 -28.10 -17.91
CA PHE A 310 -0.49 -27.06 -17.37
C PHE A 310 -0.21 -26.82 -15.89
N ARG A 311 0.05 -25.56 -15.52
CA ARG A 311 0.28 -25.13 -14.14
C ARG A 311 -0.68 -24.01 -13.78
N GLU A 312 -1.32 -24.15 -12.63
CA GLU A 312 -2.25 -23.17 -12.10
C GLU A 312 -1.86 -22.83 -10.67
N GLU A 313 -1.63 -21.54 -10.44
CA GLU A 313 -1.37 -20.98 -9.12
C GLU A 313 -2.69 -20.49 -8.52
N PRO A 314 -2.94 -20.74 -7.22
CA PRO A 314 -4.14 -20.24 -6.57
C PRO A 314 -4.14 -18.70 -6.55
N LEU A 315 -5.34 -18.12 -6.66
CA LEU A 315 -5.52 -16.67 -6.58
C LEU A 315 -5.03 -16.15 -5.23
N GLU A 316 -4.13 -15.17 -5.25
CA GLU A 316 -3.66 -14.51 -4.03
C GLU A 316 -4.70 -13.49 -3.56
N ILE A 317 -5.29 -13.73 -2.38
CA ILE A 317 -6.23 -12.81 -1.73
C ILE A 317 -5.55 -12.27 -0.47
N ASN A 318 -5.02 -11.05 -0.55
CA ASN A 318 -4.43 -10.38 0.60
C ASN A 318 -5.54 -9.77 1.48
N LEU A 319 -5.99 -10.54 2.48
CA LEU A 319 -6.86 -10.04 3.54
C LEU A 319 -5.98 -9.46 4.65
N LEU A 320 -5.98 -8.13 4.80
CA LEU A 320 -5.31 -7.46 5.91
C LEU A 320 -6.25 -7.48 7.13
N GLU A 321 -5.90 -8.24 8.17
CA GLU A 321 -6.60 -8.22 9.46
C GLU A 321 -5.80 -7.43 10.51
N ASN A 322 -6.46 -6.51 11.20
CA ASN A 322 -5.86 -5.74 12.29
C ASN A 322 -6.11 -6.43 13.65
N SER A 323 -5.12 -6.44 14.54
CA SER A 323 -5.21 -7.03 15.89
C SER A 323 -4.90 -6.03 17.02
N TRP A 324 -5.54 -6.23 18.18
CA TRP A 324 -5.33 -5.46 19.42
C TRP A 324 -3.95 -5.74 20.01
N LYS A 325 -3.30 -4.71 20.56
CA LYS A 325 -1.99 -4.83 21.22
C LYS A 325 -2.04 -4.36 22.67
N GLU A 326 -1.37 -5.07 23.58
CA GLU A 326 -1.13 -4.60 24.95
C GLU A 326 0.04 -3.60 24.99
N LEU A 327 -0.16 -2.51 25.72
CA LEU A 327 0.82 -1.48 26.04
C LEU A 327 0.94 -1.38 27.56
N GLU A 328 2.16 -1.45 28.07
CA GLU A 328 2.46 -1.18 29.47
C GLU A 328 3.08 0.23 29.57
N GLY A 329 2.36 1.15 30.20
CA GLY A 329 2.81 2.52 30.41
C GLY A 329 3.72 2.63 31.62
N HIS A 330 4.88 3.29 31.48
CA HIS A 330 5.75 3.60 32.62
C HIS A 330 5.54 5.05 33.06
N CYS A 331 4.73 5.26 34.12
CA CYS A 331 4.58 6.56 34.75
C CYS A 331 4.88 6.46 36.27
N PRO A 332 6.09 6.85 36.72
CA PRO A 332 6.48 6.73 38.12
C PRO A 332 5.67 7.63 39.08
N GLU A 333 4.93 8.63 38.57
CA GLU A 333 4.21 9.63 39.36
C GLU A 333 2.68 9.56 39.24
N CYS A 334 2.11 8.77 38.31
CA CYS A 334 0.67 8.83 37.99
C CYS A 334 -0.27 8.24 39.05
N ASN A 335 0.26 7.55 40.07
CA ASN A 335 -0.53 6.95 41.15
C ASN A 335 0.04 7.24 42.56
N LYS A 336 0.93 8.24 42.70
CA LYS A 336 1.34 8.69 44.04
C LYS A 336 0.26 9.61 44.60
N ILE A 337 -0.44 9.16 45.63
CA ILE A 337 -1.23 10.04 46.50
C ILE A 337 -0.23 10.99 47.18
N SER A 338 0.05 12.13 46.55
CA SER A 338 0.88 13.16 47.16
C SER A 338 0.02 13.97 48.13
N MET A 339 0.56 14.35 49.29
CA MET A 339 -0.14 15.23 50.23
C MET A 339 -0.54 16.57 49.58
N ASN A 340 0.21 17.03 48.57
CA ASN A 340 -0.15 18.19 47.77
C ASN A 340 -1.40 17.96 46.91
N GLY A 341 -1.56 16.77 46.32
CA GLY A 341 -2.76 16.40 45.54
C GLY A 341 -4.03 16.32 46.40
N PHE A 342 -3.89 15.83 47.64
CA PHE A 342 -4.98 15.82 48.62
C PHE A 342 -5.36 17.23 49.08
N LEU A 343 -4.37 18.12 49.28
CA LEU A 343 -4.60 19.52 49.65
C LEU A 343 -5.20 20.36 48.52
N THR A 344 -4.85 20.09 47.25
CA THR A 344 -5.47 20.77 46.10
C THR A 344 -6.94 20.40 45.91
N ASN A 345 -7.35 19.18 46.29
CA ASN A 345 -8.76 18.75 46.30
C ASN A 345 -9.54 19.26 47.52
N LEU A 346 -8.87 19.78 48.56
CA LEU A 346 -9.51 20.40 49.71
C LEU A 346 -9.64 21.93 49.59
N ASN A 347 -9.26 22.51 48.45
CA ASN A 347 -9.40 23.94 48.21
C ASN A 347 -10.81 24.27 47.66
N PRO A 348 -11.67 24.96 48.43
CA PRO A 348 -13.05 25.23 48.04
C PRO A 348 -13.19 26.09 46.77
N LEU A 349 -12.14 26.81 46.39
CA LEU A 349 -12.11 27.60 45.15
C LEU A 349 -12.05 26.72 43.88
N ASN A 350 -11.51 25.50 43.98
CA ASN A 350 -11.40 24.57 42.85
C ASN A 350 -12.67 23.72 42.65
N TRP A 351 -13.56 23.63 43.65
CA TRP A 351 -14.80 22.86 43.57
C TRP A 351 -15.83 23.46 42.61
N ALA A 352 -15.76 24.77 42.37
CA ALA A 352 -16.71 25.49 41.51
C ALA A 352 -16.29 25.54 40.03
N SER A 353 -15.02 25.28 39.71
CA SER A 353 -14.52 25.36 38.34
C SER A 353 -14.59 23.98 37.64
N GLY A 354 -15.71 23.70 36.95
CA GLY A 354 -15.78 22.61 35.96
C GLY A 354 -16.71 21.43 36.28
N VAL A 355 -17.93 21.68 36.75
CA VAL A 355 -18.94 20.63 36.94
C VAL A 355 -19.71 20.38 35.64
N THR A 356 -19.22 19.48 34.78
CA THR A 356 -19.94 19.06 33.55
C THR A 356 -20.25 17.56 33.48
N SER A 357 -19.81 16.74 34.45
CA SER A 357 -20.10 15.30 34.50
C SER A 357 -20.77 14.90 35.83
N LEU A 358 -21.66 13.90 35.77
CA LEU A 358 -22.39 13.38 36.94
C LEU A 358 -21.45 12.82 38.02
N SER A 359 -20.31 12.29 37.60
CA SER A 359 -19.23 11.81 38.49
C SER A 359 -18.59 12.95 39.27
N ASN A 360 -18.34 14.09 38.62
CA ASN A 360 -17.75 15.26 39.26
C ASN A 360 -18.68 15.89 40.30
N PHE A 361 -20.00 15.81 40.07
CA PHE A 361 -21.00 16.27 41.04
C PHE A 361 -21.01 15.42 42.32
N ILE A 362 -20.91 14.09 42.19
CA ILE A 362 -20.87 13.17 43.33
C ILE A 362 -19.61 13.40 44.17
N MET A 363 -18.45 13.62 43.53
CA MET A 363 -17.21 13.97 44.25
C MET A 363 -17.30 15.31 44.98
N MET A 364 -17.90 16.33 44.35
CA MET A 364 -18.10 17.63 45.02
C MET A 364 -18.96 17.50 46.28
N VAL A 365 -20.03 16.69 46.23
CA VAL A 365 -20.91 16.46 47.39
C VAL A 365 -20.18 15.68 48.50
N SER A 366 -19.36 14.69 48.14
CA SER A 366 -18.55 13.97 49.15
C SER A 366 -17.51 14.88 49.81
N ASP A 367 -16.88 15.78 49.04
CA ASP A 367 -15.85 16.68 49.56
C ASP A 367 -16.44 17.73 50.51
N ILE A 368 -17.63 18.27 50.22
CA ILE A 368 -18.38 19.17 51.11
C ILE A 368 -18.76 18.47 52.43
N LEU A 369 -19.21 17.21 52.36
CA LEU A 369 -19.57 16.42 53.54
C LEU A 369 -18.36 16.17 54.44
N VAL A 370 -17.22 15.77 53.85
CA VAL A 370 -15.97 15.55 54.60
C VAL A 370 -15.49 16.86 55.23
N TYR A 371 -15.57 17.98 54.51
CA TYR A 371 -15.17 19.28 55.04
C TYR A 371 -16.02 19.72 56.24
N LEU A 372 -17.34 19.50 56.19
CA LEU A 372 -18.24 19.75 57.33
C LEU A 372 -17.89 18.88 58.55
N VAL A 373 -17.57 17.61 58.35
CA VAL A 373 -17.15 16.70 59.43
C VAL A 373 -15.82 17.17 60.04
N VAL A 374 -14.85 17.57 59.23
CA VAL A 374 -13.57 18.11 59.71
C VAL A 374 -13.77 19.41 60.49
N LEU A 375 -14.61 20.32 60.01
CA LEU A 375 -14.97 21.56 60.73
C LEU A 375 -15.62 21.26 62.09
N LEU A 376 -16.50 20.26 62.17
CA LEU A 376 -17.12 19.84 63.41
C LEU A 376 -16.09 19.23 64.39
N ILE A 377 -15.14 18.43 63.89
CA ILE A 377 -14.06 17.87 64.71
C ILE A 377 -13.15 18.99 65.23
N VAL A 378 -12.77 19.95 64.37
CA VAL A 378 -11.95 21.11 64.77
C VAL A 378 -12.70 21.97 65.79
N TYR A 379 -13.99 22.25 65.56
CA TYR A 379 -14.83 22.96 66.51
C TYR A 379 -14.91 22.24 67.86
N PHE A 380 -15.04 20.91 67.85
CA PHE A 380 -15.07 20.10 69.06
C PHE A 380 -13.72 20.14 69.80
N ILE A 381 -12.59 20.01 69.08
CA ILE A 381 -11.25 20.09 69.68
C ILE A 381 -11.01 21.48 70.27
N ILE A 382 -11.38 22.55 69.57
CA ILE A 382 -11.22 23.91 70.07
C ILE A 382 -12.08 24.12 71.33
N THR A 383 -13.37 23.78 71.28
CA THR A 383 -14.32 24.05 72.38
C THR A 383 -14.19 23.10 73.57
N ARG A 384 -13.83 21.84 73.36
CA ARG A 384 -13.78 20.80 74.41
C ARG A 384 -12.38 20.43 74.86
N CYS A 385 -11.34 20.70 74.07
CA CYS A 385 -9.95 20.42 74.46
C CYS A 385 -9.17 21.71 74.71
N ILE A 386 -9.13 22.63 73.75
CA ILE A 386 -8.25 23.83 73.83
C ILE A 386 -8.80 24.87 74.82
N PHE A 387 -10.09 25.23 74.74
CA PHE A 387 -10.70 26.19 75.67
C PHE A 387 -10.59 25.81 77.16
N PRO A 388 -10.81 24.55 77.59
CA PRO A 388 -10.58 24.15 78.98
C PRO A 388 -9.09 24.08 79.36
N LEU A 389 -8.19 23.70 78.46
CA LEU A 389 -6.74 23.74 78.70
C LEU A 389 -6.24 25.18 78.88
N CYS A 390 -6.70 26.14 78.06
CA CYS A 390 -6.38 27.55 78.23
C CYS A 390 -6.96 28.14 79.53
N LYS A 391 -8.13 27.68 79.99
CA LYS A 391 -8.68 28.07 81.30
C LYS A 391 -7.88 27.50 82.47
N CYS A 392 -7.27 26.32 82.33
CA CYS A 392 -6.38 25.75 83.35
C CYS A 392 -5.00 26.43 83.37
N VAL A 393 -4.43 26.76 82.21
CA VAL A 393 -3.11 27.43 82.12
C VAL A 393 -3.20 28.90 82.55
N CYS A 394 -4.28 29.62 82.19
CA CYS A 394 -4.44 31.02 82.60
C CYS A 394 -4.92 31.22 84.05
N LYS A 395 -5.43 30.19 84.74
CA LYS A 395 -5.75 30.26 86.19
C LYS A 395 -4.61 29.79 87.10
N CYS A 396 -3.63 29.04 86.60
CA CYS A 396 -2.44 28.64 87.36
C CYS A 396 -1.24 29.59 87.18
N GLY A 397 -1.34 30.61 86.32
CA GLY A 397 -0.27 31.59 86.08
C GLY A 397 -0.22 32.77 87.05
N SER A 398 -1.20 32.92 87.94
CA SER A 398 -1.29 34.06 88.87
C SER A 398 -1.80 33.64 90.25
N CYS A 399 -0.91 33.12 91.10
CA CYS A 399 -1.03 33.31 92.55
C CYS A 399 0.34 33.14 93.24
N PRO A 400 0.81 34.12 94.02
CA PRO A 400 1.98 34.00 94.86
C PRO A 400 1.69 33.12 96.09
N SER A 401 2.74 32.51 96.60
CA SER A 401 2.80 31.73 97.83
C SER A 401 2.15 32.42 99.03
N HIS A 402 1.12 31.83 99.64
CA HIS A 402 1.03 31.51 101.08
C HIS A 402 -0.36 30.94 101.46
N SER A 403 -0.31 29.88 102.28
CA SER A 403 -1.28 29.41 103.28
C SER A 403 -2.72 28.99 102.91
N ALA A 404 -3.00 27.73 103.29
CA ALA A 404 -4.18 27.22 104.02
C ALA A 404 -5.49 26.84 103.28
N SER A 405 -5.74 25.52 103.33
CA SER A 405 -6.97 24.86 103.81
C SER A 405 -8.34 25.17 103.17
N CYS A 406 -8.97 24.14 102.56
CA CYS A 406 -10.35 23.65 102.82
C CYS A 406 -10.71 22.60 101.73
N CYS A 407 -10.86 21.31 102.06
CA CYS A 407 -12.11 20.61 102.47
C CYS A 407 -13.18 20.55 101.35
N VAL A 408 -13.99 19.50 101.10
CA VAL A 408 -14.14 18.07 101.43
C VAL A 408 -15.48 17.63 100.76
N GLU A 409 -15.57 16.40 100.24
CA GLU A 409 -16.77 15.55 99.96
C GLU A 409 -17.92 16.05 99.03
N ARG A 410 -18.64 15.20 98.26
CA ARG A 410 -19.33 13.95 98.65
C ARG A 410 -19.79 13.11 97.44
N SER A 411 -19.66 11.79 97.60
CA SER A 411 -20.61 10.72 97.24
C SER A 411 -21.17 10.58 95.81
N HIS A 412 -20.83 9.46 95.15
CA HIS A 412 -21.85 8.47 94.79
C HIS A 412 -21.28 7.04 94.66
N LYS A 413 -21.91 6.14 95.43
CA LYS A 413 -21.70 4.69 95.49
C LYS A 413 -22.60 4.02 94.43
N ARG A 414 -22.06 3.13 93.60
CA ARG A 414 -22.81 1.97 93.06
C ARG A 414 -21.91 0.73 92.99
N ARG A 415 -22.33 -0.30 93.74
CA ARG A 415 -21.83 -1.69 93.83
C ARG A 415 -21.56 -2.28 92.43
N SER A 416 -20.39 -2.85 92.15
CA SER A 416 -19.79 -4.13 92.56
C SER A 416 -20.23 -5.35 91.73
N LYS A 417 -19.26 -5.85 90.95
CA LYS A 417 -18.85 -7.25 90.71
C LYS A 417 -19.93 -8.27 90.31
N THR A 418 -19.73 -8.89 89.14
CA THR A 418 -19.44 -10.34 89.06
C THR A 418 -18.54 -10.66 87.87
N THR A 419 -17.55 -11.51 88.15
CA THR A 419 -16.58 -12.17 87.28
C THR A 419 -17.23 -13.34 86.52
N GLN A 420 -16.78 -13.64 85.29
CA GLN A 420 -16.31 -14.96 84.80
C GLN A 420 -16.59 -15.21 83.31
N TYR A 421 -15.51 -15.62 82.62
CA TYR A 421 -15.38 -16.57 81.50
C TYR A 421 -16.69 -17.20 80.97
N ILE A 422 -16.94 -17.12 79.66
CA ILE A 422 -16.47 -17.97 78.55
C ILE A 422 -16.73 -17.19 77.25
#